data_AF-A0A969Z9T8-F1
#
_entry.id   AF-A0A969Z9T8-F1
#
_cell.length_a   1.000
_cell.length_b   1.000
_cell.length_c   1.000
_cell.angle_alpha   90.00
_cell.angle_beta   90.00
_cell.angle_gamma   90.00
#
_symmetry.space_group_name_H-M   'P 1'
#
loop_
_entity.id
_entity.type
_entity.pdbx_description
1 polymer ?
#
loop_
_entity_poly.entity_id
_entity_poly.type
_entity_poly.pdbx_seq_one_letter_code
_entity_poly.pdbx_strand_id
1 'polypeptide(L)' 'MNIRTILYIIIVPLTIWSLEGTRFEQLFKKNKYYQIHILYIIVSLALSYLVVNFLMDFFISSQVLK' A
#
# COMPACT_ATOMS: atom_id res chain seq x y z
N MET A 1 -4.18 16.86 12.38
CA MET A 1 -3.66 15.73 11.58
C MET A 1 -4.10 15.96 10.13
N ASN A 2 -3.21 15.90 9.14
CA ASN A 2 -3.59 16.10 7.74
C ASN A 2 -4.46 14.90 7.29
N ILE A 3 -5.45 15.12 6.41
CA ILE A 3 -6.28 14.06 5.82
C ILE A 3 -5.39 12.96 5.22
N ARG A 4 -4.29 13.33 4.57
CA ARG A 4 -3.30 12.38 4.04
C ARG A 4 -2.74 11.47 5.14
N THR A 5 -2.40 12.02 6.30
CA THR A 5 -1.85 11.25 7.43
C THR A 5 -2.87 10.25 7.98
N ILE A 6 -4.14 10.65 8.10
CA ILE A 6 -5.22 9.74 8.52
C ILE A 6 -5.37 8.59 7.52
N LEU A 7 -5.34 8.90 6.22
CA LEU A 7 -5.42 7.88 5.17
C LEU A 7 -4.23 6.92 5.26
N TYR A 8 -3.00 7.39 5.45
CA TYR A 8 -1.84 6.49 5.61
C TYR A 8 -1.97 5.54 6.81
N ILE A 9 -2.50 6.01 7.94
CA ILE A 9 -2.70 5.17 9.14
C ILE A 9 -3.65 3.99 8.85
N ILE A 10 -4.63 4.18 7.97
CA ILE A 10 -5.62 3.15 7.62
C ILE A 10 -5.12 2.29 6.44
N ILE A 11 -4.56 2.92 5.40
CA ILE A 11 -4.19 2.25 4.15
C ILE A 11 -2.94 1.39 4.30
N VAL A 12 -1.94 1.80 5.09
CA VAL A 12 -0.72 1.01 5.30
C VAL A 12 -1.01 -0.39 5.88
N PRO A 13 -1.72 -0.53 7.02
CA PRO A 13 -2.04 -1.86 7.55
C PRO A 13 -2.95 -2.67 6.62
N LEU A 14 -3.88 -2.04 5.91
CA LEU A 14 -4.71 -2.73 4.90
C LEU A 14 -3.88 -3.27 3.73
N THR A 15 -2.90 -2.50 3.27
CA THR A 15 -2.01 -2.90 2.18
C THR A 15 -1.09 -4.04 2.61
N ILE A 16 -0.53 -3.95 3.82
CA ILE A 16 0.23 -5.03 4.44
C ILE A 16 -0.63 -6.29 4.53
N TRP A 17 -1.84 -6.21 5.09
CA TRP A 17 -2.71 -7.38 5.21
C TRP A 17 -3.09 -7.98 3.85
N SER A 18 -3.31 -7.14 2.84
CA SER A 18 -3.62 -7.58 1.48
C SER A 18 -2.44 -8.31 0.82
N LEU A 19 -1.22 -7.85 1.05
CA LEU A 19 -0.02 -8.47 0.49
C LEU A 19 0.26 -9.85 1.11
N GLU A 20 -0.13 -10.10 2.37
CA GLU A 20 0.05 -11.41 3.01
C GLU A 20 -0.75 -12.49 2.27
N GLY A 21 -1.93 -12.12 1.77
CA GLY A 21 -2.79 -13.02 0.99
C GLY A 21 -2.22 -13.42 -0.38
N THR A 22 -1.21 -12.72 -0.90
CA THR A 22 -0.69 -12.96 -2.26
C THR A 22 0.38 -14.05 -2.33
N ARG A 23 0.77 -14.66 -1.19
CA ARG A 23 1.76 -15.76 -1.10
C ARG A 23 3.06 -15.46 -1.85
N PHE A 24 3.66 -14.29 -1.59
CA PHE A 24 4.93 -13.88 -2.23
C PHE A 24 6.02 -14.95 -2.11
N GLU A 25 6.02 -15.79 -1.06
CA GLU A 25 7.04 -16.84 -0.92
C GLU A 25 7.03 -17.84 -2.08
N GLN A 26 5.91 -18.00 -2.79
CA GLN A 26 5.82 -18.86 -3.97
C GLN A 26 6.45 -18.25 -5.22
N LEU A 27 6.52 -16.92 -5.31
CA LEU A 27 7.11 -16.22 -6.44
C LEU A 27 8.65 -16.22 -6.39
N PHE A 28 9.24 -16.42 -5.20
CA PHE A 28 10.69 -16.37 -5.02
C PHE A 28 11.34 -17.76 -4.93
N LYS A 29 12.59 -17.84 -5.41
CA LYS A 29 13.42 -19.05 -5.24
C LYS A 29 13.64 -19.32 -3.75
N LYS A 30 13.65 -20.61 -3.39
CA LYS A 30 13.94 -21.07 -2.02
C LYS A 30 15.23 -20.42 -1.49
N ASN A 31 15.23 -20.03 -0.21
CA ASN A 31 16.36 -19.46 0.53
C ASN A 31 16.66 -17.96 0.32
N LYS A 32 15.68 -17.14 -0.10
CA LYS A 32 15.80 -15.68 -0.25
C LYS A 32 14.98 -14.88 0.78
N TYR A 33 14.98 -15.31 2.04
CA TYR A 33 14.17 -14.74 3.12
C TYR A 33 14.26 -13.19 3.22
N TYR A 34 15.48 -12.64 3.33
CA TYR A 34 15.66 -11.18 3.47
C TYR A 34 15.17 -10.39 2.26
N GLN A 35 15.37 -10.90 1.04
CA GLN A 35 14.94 -10.22 -0.19
C GLN A 35 13.41 -10.14 -0.26
N ILE A 36 12.73 -11.20 0.18
CA ILE A 36 11.26 -11.24 0.22
C ILE A 36 10.73 -10.18 1.19
N HIS A 37 11.30 -10.07 2.40
CA HIS A 37 10.84 -9.12 3.41
C HIS A 37 11.12 -7.67 3.02
N ILE A 38 12.29 -7.38 2.46
CA ILE A 38 12.61 -6.06 1.95
C ILE A 38 11.64 -5.67 0.83
N LEU A 39 11.39 -6.58 -0.11
CA LEU A 39 10.42 -6.33 -1.17
C LEU A 39 9.02 -6.11 -0.59
N TYR A 40 8.62 -6.89 0.40
CA TYR A 40 7.33 -6.76 1.06
C TYR A 40 7.11 -5.37 1.65
N ILE A 41 8.11 -4.84 2.35
CA ILE A 41 8.07 -3.49 2.92
C ILE A 41 8.02 -2.44 1.80
N ILE A 42 8.87 -2.56 0.78
CA ILE A 42 8.90 -1.61 -0.34
C ILE A 42 7.55 -1.59 -1.09
N VAL A 43 7.00 -2.76 -1.41
CA VAL A 43 5.73 -2.89 -2.13
C VAL A 43 4.58 -2.37 -1.29
N SER A 44 4.54 -2.69 0.02
CA SER A 44 3.48 -2.19 0.90
C SER A 44 3.49 -0.67 1.00
N LEU A 45 4.65 -0.02 1.10
CA LEU A 45 4.76 1.43 1.12
C LEU A 45 4.40 2.06 -0.23
N ALA A 46 4.88 1.48 -1.34
CA ALA A 46 4.58 1.97 -2.69
C ALA A 46 3.08 1.90 -3.00
N LEU A 47 2.44 0.77 -2.72
CA LEU A 47 1.00 0.59 -2.90
C LEU A 47 0.20 1.52 -1.98
N SER A 48 0.63 1.67 -0.73
CA SER A 48 -0.03 2.61 0.20
C SER A 48 -0.01 4.03 -0.33
N TYR A 49 1.13 4.49 -0.86
CA TYR A 49 1.25 5.80 -1.51
C TYR A 49 0.30 5.93 -2.71
N LEU A 50 0.26 4.93 -3.59
CA LEU A 50 -0.63 4.93 -4.75
C LEU A 50 -2.10 5.00 -4.35
N VAL A 51 -2.53 4.18 -3.40
CA VAL A 51 -3.92 4.15 -2.92
C VAL A 51 -4.29 5.47 -2.23
N VAL A 52 -3.42 6.02 -1.38
CA VAL A 52 -3.69 7.32 -0.72
C VAL A 52 -3.79 8.45 -1.73
N ASN A 53 -2.89 8.52 -2.72
CA ASN A 53 -3.00 9.57 -3.75
C ASN A 53 -4.24 9.38 -4.62
N PHE A 54 -4.55 8.14 -5.02
CA PHE A 54 -5.80 7.86 -5.73
C PHE A 54 -7.02 8.37 -4.96
N LEU A 55 -7.12 8.08 -3.65
CA LEU A 55 -8.22 8.55 -2.83
C LEU A 55 -8.26 10.08 -2.71
N MET A 56 -7.10 10.73 -2.58
CA MET A 56 -7.01 12.19 -2.52
C MET A 56 -7.46 12.83 -3.84
N ASP A 57 -6.95 12.33 -4.96
CA ASP A 57 -7.26 12.85 -6.30
C ASP A 57 -8.73 12.61 -6.65
N PHE A 58 -9.26 11.44 -6.27
CA PHE A 58 -10.68 11.12 -6.40
C PHE A 58 -11.55 12.06 -5.58
N PHE A 59 -11.19 12.33 -4.32
CA PHE A 59 -11.92 13.24 -3.45
C PHE A 59 -11.93 14.67 -4.00
N ILE A 60 -10.77 15.18 -4.44
CA ILE A 60 -10.65 16.52 -5.02
C ILE A 60 -11.48 16.62 -6.31
N SER A 61 -11.35 15.64 -7.21
CA SER A 61 -12.08 15.62 -8.49
C SER A 61 -13.59 15.52 -8.29
N SER A 62 -14.04 14.76 -7.29
CA SER A 62 -15.45 14.63 -6.92
C SER A 62 -16.04 15.94 -6.37
N GLN A 63 -15.24 16.74 -5.67
CA GLN A 63 -15.66 18.06 -5.17
C GLN A 63 -15.74 19.12 -6.27
N VAL A 64 -14.86 19.06 -7.28
CA VAL A 64 -14.90 19.98 -8.43
C VAL A 64 -16.13 19.75 -9.32
N LEU A 65 -16.72 18.56 -9.27
CA LEU A 65 -17.95 18.19 -9.99
C LEU A 65 -19.25 18.57 -9.26
N LYS A 66 -19.18 19.36 -8.18
CA LYS A 66 -20.34 19.99 -7.52
C LYS A 66 -20.46 21.45 -7.91
#